data_AF-A0A6V7LL25-F1
#
_entry.id   AF-A0A6V7LL25-F1
#
_cell.length_a   1.000
_cell.length_b   1.000
_cell.length_c   1.000
_cell.angle_alpha   90.00
_cell.angle_beta   90.00
_cell.angle_gamma   90.00
#
_symmetry.space_group_name_H-M   'P 1'
#
loop_
_entity.id
_entity.type
_entity.pdbx_description
1 polymer ?
#
loop_
_entity_poly.entity_id
_entity_poly.type
_entity_poly.pdbx_seq_one_letter_code
_entity_poly.pdbx_strand_id
1 'polypeptide(L)' 'MDTPREREIAAEDSIKVVCRFRPLNDSEEKAGSKFVVKFPSGGDENCISIG' A
#
# COMPACT_ATOMS: atom_id res chain seq x y z
N MET A 1 -31.19 5.48 -8.74
CA MET A 1 -30.99 4.23 -7.97
C MET A 1 -29.76 3.57 -8.57
N ASP A 2 -28.58 3.91 -8.05
CA ASP A 2 -27.31 3.37 -8.54
C ASP A 2 -27.22 1.88 -8.17
N THR A 3 -27.07 1.03 -9.18
CA THR A 3 -27.01 -0.42 -8.99
C THR A 3 -25.57 -0.85 -8.64
N PRO A 4 -25.35 -1.91 -7.85
CA PRO A 4 -24.02 -2.32 -7.41
C PRO A 4 -23.03 -2.62 -8.55
N ARG A 5 -23.54 -2.98 -9.75
CA ARG A 5 -22.72 -3.22 -10.95
C ARG A 5 -22.04 -1.96 -11.49
N GLU A 6 -22.63 -0.78 -11.30
CA GLU A 6 -22.10 0.47 -11.85
C GLU A 6 -20.79 0.92 -11.16
N ARG A 7 -20.59 0.52 -9.90
CA ARG A 7 -19.33 0.74 -9.16
C ARG A 7 -18.21 -0.20 -9.60
N GLU A 8 -18.53 -1.37 -10.12
CA GLU A 8 -17.56 -2.39 -10.54
C GLU A 8 -16.96 -2.04 -11.92
N ILE A 9 -17.78 -1.46 -12.80
CA ILE A 9 -17.42 -1.08 -14.19
C ILE A 9 -16.46 0.12 -14.23
N ALA A 10 -16.57 1.08 -13.29
CA ALA A 10 -15.70 2.25 -13.25
C ALA A 10 -14.20 1.92 -13.06
N ALA A 11 -13.88 0.70 -12.62
CA ALA A 11 -12.51 0.25 -12.43
C ALA A 11 -11.89 -0.44 -13.66
N GLU A 12 -12.69 -0.84 -14.67
CA GLU A 12 -12.22 -1.69 -15.78
C GLU A 12 -11.20 -1.02 -16.71
N ASP A 13 -11.16 0.33 -16.76
CA ASP A 13 -10.18 1.11 -17.53
C ASP A 13 -9.24 1.97 -16.65
N SER A 14 -9.15 1.67 -15.34
CA SER A 14 -8.31 2.41 -14.39
C SER A 14 -7.07 1.60 -13.99
N ILE A 15 -5.88 2.15 -14.23
CA ILE A 15 -4.62 1.54 -13.77
C ILE A 15 -4.43 1.85 -12.29
N LYS A 16 -4.31 0.81 -11.46
CA LYS A 16 -3.93 0.93 -10.04
C LYS A 16 -2.47 0.55 -9.85
N VAL A 17 -1.71 1.43 -9.20
CA VAL A 17 -0.31 1.17 -8.83
C VAL A 17 -0.23 0.98 -7.33
N VAL A 18 0.44 -0.08 -6.89
CA VAL A 18 0.60 -0.41 -5.46
C VAL A 18 2.09 -0.52 -5.13
N CYS A 19 2.48 0.08 -4.01
CA CYS A 19 3.81 -0.11 -3.41
C CYS A 19 3.71 -1.11 -2.25
N ARG A 20 4.59 -2.11 -2.20
CA ARG A 20 4.68 -3.07 -1.08
C ARG A 20 6.06 -3.02 -0.45
N PHE A 21 6.13 -2.51 0.78
CA PHE A 21 7.35 -2.53 1.58
C PHE A 21 7.39 -3.82 2.40
N ARG A 22 8.52 -4.52 2.38
CA ARG A 22 8.76 -5.68 3.27
C ARG A 22 9.51 -5.23 4.53
N PRO A 23 9.35 -5.94 5.66
CA PRO A 23 10.25 -5.80 6.78
C PRO A 23 11.71 -6.09 6.39
N LEU A 24 12.64 -5.60 7.21
CA LEU A 24 14.03 -6.05 7.15
C LEU A 24 14.10 -7.53 7.50
N ASN A 25 15.04 -8.24 6.89
CA ASN A 25 15.37 -9.61 7.26
C ASN A 25 16.47 -9.63 8.33
N ASP A 26 16.70 -10.79 8.95
CA ASP A 26 17.68 -10.98 10.02
C ASP A 26 19.10 -10.51 9.64
N SER A 27 19.50 -10.69 8.38
CA SER A 27 20.83 -10.28 7.91
C SER A 27 20.94 -8.75 7.81
N GLU A 28 19.87 -8.10 7.35
CA GLU A 28 19.79 -6.65 7.23
C GLU A 28 19.79 -6.00 8.61
N GLU A 29 19.06 -6.57 9.58
CA GLU A 29 19.06 -6.13 10.96
C GLU A 29 20.45 -6.30 11.60
N LYS A 30 21.09 -7.46 11.44
CA LYS A 30 22.45 -7.73 11.96
C LYS A 30 23.51 -6.82 11.35
N ALA A 31 23.33 -6.40 10.09
CA ALA A 31 24.20 -5.43 9.44
C ALA A 31 23.95 -3.97 9.88
N GLY A 32 22.92 -3.72 10.70
CA GLY A 32 22.55 -2.38 11.16
C GLY A 32 21.79 -1.57 10.11
N SER A 33 21.11 -2.24 9.17
CA SER A 33 20.28 -1.58 8.16
C SER A 33 19.11 -0.87 8.82
N LYS A 34 18.75 0.30 8.29
CA LYS A 34 17.64 1.11 8.81
C LYS A 34 16.42 0.93 7.93
N PHE A 35 15.27 0.75 8.58
CA PHE A 35 13.98 0.88 7.89
C PHE A 35 13.69 2.37 7.67
N VAL A 36 13.85 2.84 6.42
CA VAL A 36 13.78 4.28 6.07
C VAL A 36 12.45 4.69 5.43
N VAL A 37 11.49 3.76 5.30
CA VAL A 37 10.18 4.04 4.71
C VAL A 37 9.43 5.04 5.58
N LYS A 38 8.97 6.12 4.97
CA LYS A 38 8.12 7.14 5.62
C LYS A 38 6.79 7.16 4.90
N PHE A 39 5.72 7.02 5.67
CA PHE A 39 4.36 7.18 5.18
C PHE A 39 3.94 8.64 5.39
N PRO A 40 3.25 9.27 4.42
CA PRO A 40 2.76 10.63 4.57
C PRO A 40 1.85 10.74 5.81
N SER A 41 2.07 11.78 6.61
CA SER A 41 1.30 12.03 7.82
C SER A 41 -0.04 12.65 7.43
N GLY A 42 -1.15 11.90 7.55
CA GLY A 42 -2.47 12.46 7.22
C GLY A 42 -3.57 11.46 6.86
N GLY A 43 -3.55 10.23 7.41
CA GLY A 43 -4.66 9.27 7.25
C GLY A 43 -5.07 9.06 5.80
N ASP A 44 -4.10 8.89 4.90
CA ASP A 44 -4.40 8.63 3.50
C ASP A 44 -4.99 7.22 3.37
N GLU A 45 -6.21 7.12 2.85
CA GLU A 45 -7.00 5.89 2.72
C GLU A 45 -6.28 4.80 1.90
N ASN A 46 -5.24 5.21 1.17
CA ASN A 46 -4.42 4.38 0.30
C ASN A 46 -3.25 3.66 1.01
N CYS A 47 -2.99 3.95 2.28
CA CYS A 47 -1.92 3.29 3.05
C CYS A 47 -2.50 2.18 3.95
N ILE A 48 -2.32 0.92 3.55
CA ILE A 48 -2.73 -0.24 4.35
C ILE A 48 -1.49 -0.87 5.00
N SER A 49 -1.43 -0.87 6.33
CA SER A 49 -0.44 -1.68 7.07
C SER A 49 -0.97 -3.10 7.21
N ILE A 50 -0.32 -4.06 6.57
CA ILE A 50 -0.66 -5.48 6.70
C ILE A 50 0.43 -6.14 7.55
N GLY A 51 0.23 -6.15 8.87
CA GLY A 51 1.14 -6.76 9.86
C GLY A 51 1.94 -5.74 10.64
#